data_AF-A0A3C1PMD6-F1
#
_entry.id   AF-A0A3C1PMD6-F1
#
_cell.length_a   1.000
_cell.length_b   1.000
_cell.length_c   1.000
_cell.angle_alpha   90.00
_cell.angle_beta   90.00
_cell.angle_gamma   90.00
#
_symmetry.space_group_name_H-M   'P 1'
#
loop_
_entity.id
_entity.type
_entity.pdbx_description
1 polymer ?
#
loop_
_entity_poly.entity_id
_entity_poly.type
_entity_poly.pdbx_seq_one_letter_code
_entity_poly.pdbx_strand_id
1 'polypeptide(L)'
;MKAAFFVIFFPILYPFAKLYELIGMIRNFAYNKGYFESKSFEIPIISVGNITVGGTGKTPHSEFLLRLLNKNYKTALLSRGYKRKTTGFVEAKPGSTVADIGDEPKQISLKFSETIVAVD
;
A
#
# COMPACT_ATOMS: atom_id res chain seq x y z
N MET A 1 1.51 -24.85 24.88
CA MET A 1 0.60 -23.73 24.56
C MET A 1 0.50 -23.42 23.07
N LYS A 2 1.59 -23.18 22.32
CA LYS A 2 1.52 -22.85 20.87
C LYS A 2 0.91 -23.95 19.98
N ALA A 3 1.17 -25.22 20.30
CA ALA A 3 0.63 -26.35 19.54
C ALA A 3 -0.90 -26.51 19.67
N ALA A 4 -1.44 -26.40 20.89
CA ALA A 4 -2.88 -26.49 21.13
C ALA A 4 -3.66 -25.33 20.47
N PHE A 5 -3.08 -24.13 20.46
CA PHE A 5 -3.64 -22.98 19.74
C PHE A 5 -3.74 -23.25 18.24
N PHE A 6 -2.68 -23.77 17.61
CA PHE A 6 -2.71 -24.06 16.18
C PHE A 6 -3.71 -25.18 15.83
N VAL A 7 -3.77 -26.24 16.63
CA VAL A 7 -4.67 -27.38 16.39
C VAL A 7 -6.16 -27.00 16.51
N ILE A 8 -6.51 -26.05 17.37
CA ILE A 8 -7.91 -25.64 17.57
C ILE A 8 -8.32 -24.51 16.62
N PHE A 9 -7.48 -23.48 16.45
CA PHE A 9 -7.84 -22.30 15.66
C PHE A 9 -7.66 -22.51 14.16
N PHE A 10 -6.68 -23.32 13.72
CA PHE A 10 -6.43 -23.50 12.30
C PHE A 10 -7.60 -24.15 11.55
N PRO A 11 -8.24 -25.23 12.04
CA PRO A 11 -9.41 -25.82 11.36
C PRO A 11 -10.59 -24.87 11.27
N ILE A 12 -10.77 -24.00 12.28
CA ILE A 12 -11.84 -23.00 12.31
C ILE A 12 -11.57 -21.88 11.30
N LEU A 13 -10.32 -21.39 11.22
CA LEU A 13 -9.95 -20.29 10.32
C LEU A 13 -9.74 -20.74 8.87
N TYR A 14 -9.43 -22.01 8.62
CA TYR A 14 -9.18 -22.56 7.28
C TYR A 14 -10.36 -22.36 6.30
N PRO A 15 -11.64 -22.65 6.64
CA PRO A 15 -12.76 -22.36 5.73
C PRO A 15 -12.90 -20.86 5.43
N PHE A 16 -12.64 -19.97 6.40
CA PHE A 16 -12.62 -18.52 6.14
C PHE A 16 -11.46 -18.12 5.22
N ALA A 17 -10.29 -18.74 5.37
CA ALA A 17 -9.16 -18.51 4.48
C ALA A 17 -9.48 -18.95 3.05
N LYS A 18 -10.13 -20.11 2.86
CA LYS A 18 -10.57 -20.58 1.54
C LYS A 18 -11.64 -19.69 0.91
N LEU A 19 -12.57 -19.18 1.72
CA LEU A 19 -13.55 -18.20 1.26
C LEU A 19 -12.87 -16.90 0.82
N TYR A 20 -11.93 -16.39 1.60
CA TYR A 20 -11.14 -15.21 1.25
C TYR A 20 -10.34 -15.40 -0.04
N GLU A 21 -9.72 -16.57 -0.21
CA GLU A 21 -9.01 -16.97 -1.43
C GLU A 21 -9.96 -16.98 -2.64
N LEU A 22 -11.14 -17.58 -2.51
CA LEU A 22 -12.16 -17.62 -3.57
C LEU A 22 -12.61 -16.22 -4.00
N ILE A 23 -12.89 -15.33 -3.03
CA ILE A 23 -13.27 -13.94 -3.32
C ILE A 23 -12.13 -13.22 -4.05
N GLY A 24 -10.88 -13.40 -3.60
CA GLY A 24 -9.71 -12.84 -4.27
C GLY A 24 -9.53 -13.34 -5.70
N MET A 25 -9.72 -14.64 -5.93
CA MET A 25 -9.66 -15.25 -7.27
C MET A 25 -10.73 -14.68 -8.20
N ILE A 26 -11.99 -14.61 -7.74
CA ILE A 26 -13.10 -14.04 -8.53
C ILE A 26 -12.80 -12.57 -8.87
N ARG A 27 -12.34 -11.77 -7.90
CA ARG A 27 -11.98 -10.37 -8.13
C ARG A 27 -10.89 -10.23 -9.18
N ASN A 28 -9.81 -11.01 -9.07
CA ASN A 28 -8.70 -10.95 -10.01
C ASN A 28 -9.12 -11.43 -11.41
N PHE A 29 -9.96 -12.47 -11.49
CA PHE A 29 -10.56 -12.90 -12.75
C PHE A 29 -11.38 -11.78 -13.41
N ALA A 30 -12.17 -11.04 -12.64
CA ALA A 30 -12.96 -9.92 -13.15
C ALA A 30 -12.10 -8.78 -13.70
N TYR A 31 -10.99 -8.43 -13.03
CA TYR A 31 -10.01 -7.47 -13.58
C TYR A 31 -9.35 -8.00 -14.87
N ASN A 32 -8.89 -9.26 -14.87
CA ASN A 32 -8.22 -9.85 -16.04
C ASN A 32 -9.14 -9.97 -17.27
N LYS A 33 -10.46 -10.11 -17.06
CA LYS A 33 -11.47 -10.12 -18.13
C LYS A 33 -11.98 -8.73 -18.51
N GLY A 34 -11.54 -7.67 -17.82
CA GLY A 34 -11.98 -6.30 -18.08
C GLY A 34 -13.40 -6.00 -17.59
N TYR A 35 -13.98 -6.81 -16.70
CA TYR A 35 -15.28 -6.51 -16.08
C TYR A 35 -15.19 -5.34 -15.09
N PHE A 36 -14.00 -5.12 -14.50
CA PHE A 36 -13.73 -3.94 -13.68
C PHE A 36 -12.87 -2.94 -14.43
N GLU A 37 -13.24 -1.66 -14.33
CA GLU A 37 -12.50 -0.57 -14.94
C GLU A 37 -11.10 -0.46 -14.33
N SER A 38 -10.11 -0.28 -15.22
CA SER A 38 -8.73 0.02 -14.87
C SER A 38 -8.36 1.37 -15.50
N LYS A 39 -7.75 2.26 -14.72
CA LYS A 39 -7.32 3.57 -15.22
C LYS A 39 -5.84 3.50 -15.60
N SER A 40 -5.53 3.98 -16.80
CA SER A 40 -4.15 4.21 -17.25
C SER A 40 -3.86 5.70 -17.28
N PHE A 41 -2.60 6.04 -17.06
CA PHE A 41 -2.11 7.42 -17.13
C PHE A 41 -0.94 7.48 -18.10
N GLU A 42 -0.69 8.64 -18.69
CA GLU A 42 0.42 8.87 -19.63
C GLU A 42 1.78 8.93 -18.92
N ILE A 43 1.79 9.07 -17.59
CA ILE A 43 3.00 9.05 -16.77
C ILE A 43 3.39 7.62 -16.38
N PRO A 44 4.69 7.28 -16.33
CA PRO A 44 5.15 5.98 -15.84
C PRO A 44 4.74 5.76 -14.38
N ILE A 45 4.14 4.61 -14.08
CA ILE A 45 3.70 4.23 -12.73
C ILE A 45 4.44 2.97 -12.29
N ILE A 46 5.06 3.03 -11.11
CA ILE A 46 5.67 1.89 -10.43
C ILE A 46 4.83 1.55 -9.20
N SER A 47 4.23 0.36 -9.19
CA SER A 47 3.47 -0.14 -8.04
C SER A 47 4.36 -0.98 -7.14
N VAL A 48 4.48 -0.59 -5.86
CA VAL A 48 5.23 -1.36 -4.84
C VAL A 48 4.22 -2.03 -3.90
N GLY A 49 4.10 -3.35 -4.01
CA GLY A 49 3.17 -4.16 -3.24
C GLY A 49 3.82 -5.36 -2.55
N ASN A 50 3.02 -6.13 -1.81
CA ASN A 50 3.41 -7.44 -1.30
C ASN A 50 2.24 -8.42 -1.41
N ILE A 51 2.50 -9.69 -1.13
CA ILE A 51 1.48 -10.75 -1.07
C ILE A 51 1.06 -11.04 0.38
N THR A 52 1.97 -10.86 1.34
CA THR A 52 1.78 -11.22 2.75
C THR A 52 1.55 -10.02 3.64
N VAL A 53 0.68 -10.11 4.65
CA VAL A 53 0.53 -9.03 5.64
C VAL A 53 1.74 -8.96 6.58
N GLY A 54 2.11 -7.76 7.02
CA GLY A 54 3.21 -7.53 7.96
C GLY A 54 4.41 -6.77 7.37
N GLY A 55 5.51 -6.73 8.14
CA GLY A 55 6.76 -6.05 7.79
C GLY A 55 7.51 -6.77 6.68
N THR A 56 7.25 -6.37 5.45
CA THR A 56 7.69 -7.03 4.20
C THR A 56 8.64 -6.18 3.37
N GLY A 57 9.15 -5.09 3.94
CA GLY A 57 10.13 -4.24 3.28
C GLY A 57 9.58 -3.29 2.21
N LYS A 58 8.24 -3.15 2.07
CA LYS A 58 7.62 -2.20 1.11
C LYS A 58 8.17 -0.79 1.26
N THR A 59 8.18 -0.26 2.49
CA THR A 59 8.64 1.11 2.77
C THR A 59 10.13 1.30 2.46
N PRO A 60 11.07 0.44 2.95
CA PRO A 60 12.46 0.48 2.50
C PRO A 60 12.65 0.38 0.97
N HIS A 61 11.84 -0.44 0.29
CA HIS A 61 11.93 -0.59 -1.16
C HIS A 61 11.45 0.67 -1.91
N SER A 62 10.37 1.29 -1.45
CA SER A 62 9.91 2.58 -1.97
C SER A 62 10.96 3.68 -1.75
N GLU A 63 11.58 3.73 -0.58
CA GLU A 63 12.68 4.68 -0.32
C GLU A 63 13.88 4.44 -1.26
N PHE A 64 14.22 3.18 -1.54
CA PHE A 64 15.28 2.84 -2.49
C PHE A 64 14.96 3.35 -3.90
N LEU A 65 13.74 3.13 -4.39
CA LEU A 65 13.30 3.61 -5.70
C LEU A 65 13.34 5.14 -5.79
N LEU A 66 12.87 5.84 -4.76
CA LEU A 66 12.94 7.31 -4.70
C LEU A 66 14.39 7.80 -4.79
N ARG A 67 15.33 7.22 -4.02
CA ARG A 67 16.76 7.58 -4.10
C ARG A 67 17.37 7.40 -5.48
N LEU A 68 16.92 6.37 -6.21
CA LEU A 68 17.40 6.07 -7.56
C LEU A 68 16.80 7.04 -8.59
N LEU A 69 15.51 7.32 -8.49
CA LEU A 69 14.75 8.05 -9.52
C LEU A 69 14.79 9.58 -9.33
N ASN A 70 14.84 10.09 -8.09
CA ASN A 70 14.86 11.53 -7.81
C ASN A 70 16.05 12.27 -8.45
N LYS A 71 17.13 11.55 -8.76
CA LYS A 71 18.31 12.12 -9.45
C LYS A 71 18.02 12.56 -10.88
N ASN A 72 17.05 11.92 -11.53
CA ASN A 72 16.80 12.08 -12.97
C ASN A 72 15.35 12.47 -13.30
N TYR A 73 14.42 12.27 -12.36
CA TYR A 73 12.98 12.45 -12.58
C TYR A 73 12.34 13.22 -11.44
N LYS A 74 11.29 13.99 -11.76
CA LYS A 74 10.35 14.49 -10.76
C LYS A 74 9.43 13.36 -10.35
N THR A 75 9.51 12.93 -9.10
CA THR A 75 8.76 11.79 -8.59
C THR A 75 7.60 12.24 -7.72
N ALA A 76 6.55 11.41 -7.71
CA ALA A 76 5.47 11.51 -6.75
C ALA A 76 5.25 10.12 -6.11
N LEU A 77 4.97 10.10 -4.81
CA LEU A 77 4.60 8.91 -4.06
C LEU A 77 3.14 9.03 -3.63
N LEU A 78 2.32 8.08 -4.09
CA LEU A 78 0.96 7.91 -3.62
C LEU A 78 0.92 6.76 -2.61
N SER A 79 0.35 7.01 -1.43
CA SER A 79 0.15 6.00 -0.39
C SER A 79 -1.30 5.99 0.07
N ARG A 80 -1.72 4.92 0.76
CA ARG A 80 -3.06 4.84 1.35
C ARG A 80 -3.22 5.74 2.59
N GLY A 81 -2.12 6.13 3.23
CA GLY A 81 -2.15 6.87 4.50
C GLY A 81 -2.86 6.11 5.61
N TYR A 82 -2.43 4.87 5.87
CA TYR A 82 -3.08 3.98 6.83
C TYR A 82 -3.27 4.64 8.21
N LYS A 83 -4.47 4.49 8.79
CA LYS A 83 -4.90 5.07 10.07
C LYS A 83 -4.88 6.61 10.16
N ARG A 84 -4.81 7.33 9.03
CA ARG A 84 -5.08 8.78 9.02
C ARG A 84 -6.53 9.10 9.38
N LYS A 85 -6.78 10.32 9.84
CA LYS A 85 -8.11 10.86 10.19
C LYS A 85 -8.77 11.60 9.03
N THR A 86 -7.98 12.11 8.09
CA THR A 86 -8.52 12.76 6.89
C THR A 86 -9.09 11.71 5.92
N THR A 87 -9.88 12.15 4.95
CA THR A 87 -10.48 11.28 3.93
C THR A 87 -10.29 11.90 2.55
N GLY A 88 -10.29 11.06 1.51
CA GLY A 88 -10.04 11.47 0.13
C GLY A 88 -8.62 11.98 -0.09
N PHE A 89 -8.38 12.49 -1.30
CA PHE A 89 -7.06 12.93 -1.71
C PHE A 89 -6.51 14.05 -0.82
N VAL A 90 -5.32 13.85 -0.26
CA VAL A 90 -4.58 14.86 0.52
C VAL A 90 -3.10 14.82 0.12
N GLU A 91 -2.57 15.96 -0.31
CA GLU A 91 -1.14 16.16 -0.50
C GLU A 91 -0.47 16.56 0.82
N ALA A 92 0.69 15.96 1.11
CA ALA A 92 1.50 16.30 2.26
C ALA A 92 2.12 17.69 2.09
N LYS A 93 1.81 18.61 3.02
CA LYS A 93 2.34 19.96 3.05
C LYS A 93 3.35 20.12 4.20
N PRO A 94 4.19 21.18 4.17
CA PRO A 94 4.94 21.59 5.36
C PRO A 94 3.98 21.77 6.54
N GLY A 95 4.16 20.98 7.60
CA GLY A 95 3.28 20.97 8.78
C GLY A 95 2.23 19.87 8.83
N SER A 96 1.99 19.10 7.75
CA SER A 96 1.08 17.93 7.81
C SER A 96 1.50 16.95 8.90
N THR A 97 0.56 16.48 9.70
CA THR A 97 0.79 15.57 10.82
C THR A 97 0.56 14.11 10.42
N VAL A 98 0.97 13.18 11.29
CA VAL A 98 0.66 11.75 11.13
C VAL A 98 -0.85 11.51 11.12
N ALA A 99 -1.63 12.30 11.87
CA ALA A 99 -3.07 12.20 11.83
C ALA A 99 -3.64 12.63 10.47
N ASP A 100 -2.96 13.48 9.72
CA ASP A 100 -3.42 13.96 8.43
C ASP A 100 -3.10 13.00 7.30
N ILE A 101 -1.89 12.41 7.29
CA ILE A 101 -1.40 11.63 6.15
C ILE A 101 -0.93 10.23 6.50
N GLY A 102 -0.98 9.83 7.77
CA GLY A 102 -0.43 8.56 8.23
C GLY A 102 1.06 8.63 8.54
N ASP A 103 1.58 7.54 9.13
CA ASP A 103 2.95 7.43 9.61
C ASP A 103 3.97 7.24 8.47
N GLU A 104 3.75 6.28 7.58
CA GLU A 104 4.64 6.00 6.45
C GLU A 104 4.76 7.20 5.49
N PRO A 105 3.66 7.86 5.05
CA PRO A 105 3.76 9.00 4.14
C PRO A 105 4.45 10.19 4.81
N LYS A 106 4.23 10.40 6.11
CA LYS A 106 4.91 11.43 6.88
C LYS A 106 6.41 11.16 6.97
N GLN A 107 6.82 9.92 7.22
CA GLN A 107 8.23 9.55 7.23
C GLN A 107 8.89 9.84 5.87
N ILE A 108 8.24 9.45 4.78
CA ILE A 108 8.76 9.65 3.42
C ILE A 108 8.84 11.14 3.10
N SER A 109 7.80 11.93 3.39
CA SER A 109 7.79 13.38 3.13
C SER A 109 8.88 14.13 3.88
N LEU A 110 9.30 13.63 5.05
CA LEU A 110 10.41 14.21 5.81
C LEU A 110 11.78 13.84 5.24
N LYS A 111 11.92 12.65 4.64
CA LYS A 111 13.19 12.16 4.08
C LYS A 111 13.46 12.62 2.65
N PHE A 112 12.39 12.89 1.89
CA PHE A 112 12.44 13.22 0.46
C PHE A 112 11.62 14.49 0.22
N SER A 113 12.19 15.65 0.54
CA SER A 113 11.50 16.94 0.45
C SER A 113 11.22 17.39 -0.98
N GLU A 114 11.93 16.83 -1.95
CA GLU A 114 11.76 17.06 -3.38
C GLU A 114 10.67 16.19 -4.02
N THR A 115 10.21 15.14 -3.32
CA THR A 115 9.17 14.23 -3.81
C THR A 115 7.80 14.71 -3.34
N ILE A 116 6.85 14.80 -4.27
CA ILE A 116 5.45 15.05 -3.93
C ILE A 116 4.90 13.79 -3.24
N VAL A 117 4.41 13.92 -2.01
CA VAL A 117 3.79 12.80 -1.29
C VAL A 117 2.30 13.09 -1.14
N ALA A 118 1.47 12.16 -1.60
CA ALA A 118 0.02 12.26 -1.48
C ALA A 118 -0.58 10.98 -0.89
N VAL A 119 -1.75 11.13 -0.29
CA VAL A 119 -2.55 10.03 0.25
C VAL A 119 -3.97 10.04 -0.27
N ASP A 120 -4.51 8.85 -0.50
CA ASP A 120 -5.91 8.62 -0.88
C ASP A 120 -6.48 7.36 -0.19
#